data_AF-A0A1F8SDE9-F1
#
_entry.id   AF-A0A1F8SDE9-F1
#
_cell.length_a   1.000
_cell.length_b   1.000
_cell.length_c   1.000
_cell.angle_alpha   90.00
_cell.angle_beta   90.00
_cell.angle_gamma   90.00
#
_symmetry.space_group_name_H-M   'P 1'
#
loop_
_entity.id
_entity.type
_entity.pdbx_description
1 polymer ?
#
loop_
_entity_poly.entity_id
_entity_poly.type
_entity_poly.pdbx_seq_one_letter_code
_entity_poly.pdbx_strand_id
1 'polypeptide(L)'
;MQTRGPVDLDGLTIEAIRSGALRDRPVTVLGLARSGLALARFLADAGARVTIYDGRPAGDLADAISGLGDRSVSLALGPEVDPAATWAGADLVATSPSITPDFPTTEPRLRAALRALVDARAGGDRAVAPLVSEADLFLRLCPAPTIGVTGTKGKTTTASLTAAILAVDPQHPVVLGGNIGIPIVERLFELTPDHRVVDELSELQLPTLSCGTTVAVYTNVTADHLDRHGSLEGYQRVKRRLAELVDPSGALVLNAEDPIVASYAELGGARSILYRRDRPLPGGLGVVDGWIVADDVERLAAVGGGVAATGRGGRIMPVAELAIPGAHNVSNALAAIGVGLAFGLEPAGIRAAAGAFTGVEHRLEPVALIDRVRFINDSQGTQPDAVAAALRAFDPPIVLIAGGRDKGIDLAALAPVVAERAVAAVLIGESGPTLEAAFRAAGLVRTERAADLDRAVRRADALAREALTATAAGPRVATVLLSPAAASFDMFTDYAARGRAFRSAVAALAADRAGGGDR
;
A
#
# COMPACT_ATOMS: atom_id res chain seq x y z
N MET A 1 43.65 -3.69 13.26
CA MET A 1 42.26 -3.76 12.75
C MET A 1 42.12 -2.58 11.79
N GLN A 2 42.06 -2.79 10.47
CA GLN A 2 41.84 -1.67 9.54
C GLN A 2 40.49 -1.05 9.89
N THR A 3 40.47 0.23 10.24
CA THR A 3 39.23 0.99 10.44
C THR A 3 38.50 0.99 9.10
N ARG A 4 37.46 0.17 8.97
CA ARG A 4 36.56 0.23 7.81
C ARG A 4 35.90 1.61 7.85
N GLY A 5 36.05 2.40 6.79
CA GLY A 5 35.36 3.69 6.64
C GLY A 5 33.84 3.49 6.43
N PRO A 6 33.05 4.52 6.06
CA PRO A 6 31.61 4.38 5.82
C PRO A 6 31.24 3.33 4.76
N VAL A 7 29.97 2.88 4.76
CA VAL A 7 29.44 1.97 3.74
C VAL A 7 29.49 2.68 2.37
N ASP A 8 29.94 1.95 1.35
CA ASP A 8 29.75 2.36 -0.03
C ASP A 8 28.42 1.79 -0.53
N LEU A 9 27.38 2.64 -0.61
CA LEU A 9 26.04 2.22 -1.02
C LEU A 9 25.96 1.82 -2.51
N ASP A 10 26.87 2.32 -3.34
CA ASP A 10 26.83 2.04 -4.79
C ASP A 10 27.51 0.69 -5.11
N GLY A 11 28.46 0.26 -4.27
CA GLY A 11 29.09 -1.06 -4.33
C GLY A 11 28.43 -2.14 -3.47
N LEU A 12 27.42 -1.81 -2.67
CA LEU A 12 26.76 -2.76 -1.77
C LEU A 12 25.74 -3.61 -2.52
N THR A 13 25.90 -4.94 -2.49
CA THR A 13 24.94 -5.90 -3.07
C THR A 13 24.39 -6.84 -2.01
N ILE A 14 23.27 -7.50 -2.29
CA ILE A 14 22.71 -8.51 -1.38
C ILE A 14 23.65 -9.71 -1.21
N GLU A 15 24.43 -10.09 -2.23
CA GLU A 15 25.48 -11.12 -2.13
C GLU A 15 26.61 -10.68 -1.19
N ALA A 16 27.04 -9.42 -1.28
CA ALA A 16 28.04 -8.87 -0.38
C ALA A 16 27.52 -8.91 1.07
N ILE A 17 26.26 -8.54 1.29
CA ILE A 17 25.61 -8.63 2.61
C ILE A 17 25.56 -10.08 3.11
N ARG A 18 25.14 -11.04 2.28
CA ARG A 18 25.15 -12.48 2.59
C ARG A 18 26.55 -12.97 2.97
N SER A 19 27.60 -12.40 2.37
CA SER A 19 29.00 -12.71 2.69
C SER A 19 29.55 -11.96 3.93
N GLY A 20 28.75 -11.11 4.57
CA GLY A 20 29.10 -10.39 5.79
C GLY A 20 29.61 -8.96 5.58
N ALA A 21 29.25 -8.29 4.48
CA ALA A 21 29.65 -6.90 4.22
C ALA A 21 29.15 -5.90 5.29
N LEU A 22 28.08 -6.23 6.01
CA LEU A 22 27.56 -5.43 7.13
C LEU A 22 27.93 -5.98 8.52
N ARG A 23 28.64 -7.11 8.58
CA ARG A 23 28.99 -7.76 9.85
C ARG A 23 29.80 -6.82 10.75
N ASP A 24 29.32 -6.66 11.98
CA ASP A 24 29.86 -5.82 13.06
C ASP A 24 29.90 -4.31 12.78
N ARG A 25 29.37 -3.86 11.63
CA ARG A 25 29.36 -2.44 11.25
C ARG A 25 28.33 -1.67 12.08
N PRO A 26 28.70 -0.51 12.65
CA PRO A 26 27.73 0.35 13.34
C PRO A 26 26.76 0.95 12.34
N VAL A 27 25.46 0.70 12.53
CA VAL A 27 24.41 1.24 11.66
C VAL A 27 23.33 1.88 12.52
N THR A 28 22.89 3.07 12.14
CA THR A 28 21.81 3.78 12.84
C THR A 28 20.53 3.71 12.02
N VAL A 29 19.43 3.29 12.63
CA VAL A 29 18.09 3.28 12.05
C VAL A 29 17.27 4.40 12.69
N LEU A 30 16.70 5.28 11.87
CA LEU A 30 15.87 6.40 12.30
C LEU A 30 14.39 6.08 12.12
N GLY A 31 13.66 6.08 13.23
CA GLY A 31 12.25 5.75 13.37
C GLY A 31 12.02 4.26 13.65
N LEU A 32 11.07 3.96 14.53
CA LEU A 32 10.69 2.60 14.92
C LEU A 32 9.21 2.28 14.59
N ALA A 33 8.66 2.94 13.57
CA ALA A 33 7.37 2.55 12.99
C ALA A 33 7.50 1.30 12.10
N ARG A 34 6.51 1.01 11.25
CA ARG A 34 6.48 -0.20 10.40
C ARG A 34 7.75 -0.43 9.57
N SER A 35 8.15 0.53 8.72
CA SER A 35 9.36 0.40 7.89
C SER A 35 10.65 0.42 8.70
N GLY A 36 10.69 1.22 9.78
CA GLY A 36 11.86 1.30 10.65
C GLY A 36 12.14 -0.01 11.41
N LEU A 37 11.09 -0.66 11.90
CA LEU A 37 11.18 -1.99 12.52
C LEU A 37 11.70 -3.05 11.53
N ALA A 38 11.12 -3.10 10.33
CA ALA A 38 11.55 -4.01 9.27
C ALA A 38 13.02 -3.80 8.88
N LEU A 39 13.42 -2.54 8.72
CA LEU A 39 14.79 -2.15 8.39
C LEU A 39 15.77 -2.54 9.50
N ALA A 40 15.41 -2.30 10.77
CA ALA A 40 16.23 -2.69 11.91
C ALA A 40 16.42 -4.20 12.01
N ARG A 41 15.35 -4.98 11.79
CA ARG A 41 15.42 -6.45 11.74
C ARG A 41 16.36 -6.93 10.63
N PHE A 42 16.17 -6.44 9.41
CA PHE A 42 17.01 -6.79 8.26
C PHE A 42 18.50 -6.49 8.52
N LEU A 43 18.80 -5.29 9.00
CA LEU A 43 20.19 -4.87 9.26
C LEU A 43 20.84 -5.68 10.39
N ALA A 44 20.09 -5.99 11.45
CA ALA A 44 20.58 -6.86 12.52
C ALA A 44 20.79 -8.30 12.03
N ASP A 45 19.89 -8.84 11.20
CA ASP A 45 20.03 -10.17 10.58
C ASP A 45 21.20 -10.23 9.59
N ALA A 46 21.52 -9.10 8.95
CA ALA A 46 22.73 -8.91 8.16
C ALA A 46 24.03 -8.83 8.98
N GLY A 47 23.93 -8.89 10.32
CA GLY A 47 25.05 -8.89 11.26
C GLY A 47 25.55 -7.50 11.66
N ALA A 48 24.82 -6.42 11.34
CA ALA A 48 25.19 -5.07 11.76
C ALA A 48 24.97 -4.85 13.27
N ARG A 49 25.74 -3.93 13.86
CA ARG A 49 25.49 -3.40 15.21
C ARG A 49 24.51 -2.24 15.09
N VAL A 50 23.23 -2.53 15.28
CA VAL A 50 22.15 -1.57 15.04
C VAL A 50 21.88 -0.72 16.28
N THR A 51 21.87 0.60 16.09
CA THR A 51 21.30 1.59 17.02
C THR A 51 20.01 2.14 16.42
N ILE A 52 18.93 2.18 17.18
CA ILE A 52 17.63 2.68 16.74
C ILE A 52 17.33 3.98 17.47
N TYR A 53 17.05 5.04 16.72
CA TYR A 53 16.56 6.31 17.25
C TYR A 53 15.06 6.48 16.98
N ASP A 54 14.30 6.90 17.98
CA ASP A 54 12.95 7.44 17.81
C ASP A 54 12.70 8.48 18.91
N GLY A 55 12.16 9.65 18.56
CA GLY A 55 11.94 10.74 19.53
C GLY A 55 10.85 10.43 20.57
N ARG A 56 10.07 9.36 20.36
CA ARG A 56 9.06 8.91 21.32
C ARG A 56 9.69 8.09 22.46
N PRO A 57 9.15 8.19 23.68
CA PRO A 57 9.60 7.36 24.80
C PRO A 57 9.29 5.88 24.57
N ALA A 58 10.04 5.00 25.24
CA ALA A 58 9.90 3.54 25.10
C ALA A 58 8.47 3.02 25.34
N GLY A 59 7.70 3.66 26.23
CA GLY A 59 6.32 3.29 26.51
C GLY A 59 5.40 3.38 25.29
N ASP A 60 5.62 4.36 24.40
CA ASP A 60 4.84 4.56 23.18
C ASP A 60 5.26 3.61 22.04
N LEU A 61 6.35 2.86 22.26
CA LEU A 61 7.02 2.01 21.28
C LEU A 61 7.05 0.54 21.70
N ALA A 62 6.35 0.17 22.79
CA ALA A 62 6.44 -1.16 23.39
C ALA A 62 6.23 -2.30 22.37
N ASP A 63 5.21 -2.19 21.51
CA ASP A 63 4.92 -3.20 20.48
C ASP A 63 6.02 -3.29 19.43
N ALA A 64 6.56 -2.14 19.02
CA ALA A 64 7.61 -2.10 18.02
C ALA A 64 8.95 -2.63 18.58
N ILE A 65 9.24 -2.33 19.85
CA ILE A 65 10.39 -2.87 20.58
C ILE A 65 10.25 -4.39 20.72
N SER A 66 9.08 -4.87 21.16
CA SER A 66 8.77 -6.30 21.22
C SER A 66 8.94 -6.98 19.86
N GLY A 67 8.54 -6.29 18.79
CA GLY A 67 8.73 -6.72 17.42
C GLY A 67 10.18 -6.99 17.03
N LEU A 68 11.19 -6.39 17.68
CA LEU A 68 12.60 -6.66 17.34
C LEU A 68 12.99 -8.12 17.63
N GLY A 69 12.28 -8.77 18.55
CA GLY A 69 12.57 -10.14 19.00
C GLY A 69 13.92 -10.22 19.73
N ASP A 70 14.65 -11.31 19.57
CA ASP A 70 15.92 -11.56 20.27
C ASP A 70 17.14 -10.86 19.65
N ARG A 71 16.91 -9.93 18.69
CA ARG A 71 18.00 -9.23 18.00
C ARG A 71 18.69 -8.25 18.93
N SER A 72 20.02 -8.34 18.99
CA SER A 72 20.83 -7.42 19.78
C SER A 72 20.90 -6.04 19.13
N VAL A 73 20.05 -5.13 19.61
CA VAL A 73 19.96 -3.74 19.13
C VAL A 73 20.07 -2.76 20.29
N SER A 74 20.66 -1.59 20.04
CA SER A 74 20.73 -0.48 20.99
C SER A 74 19.56 0.47 20.75
N LEU A 75 18.87 0.88 21.81
CA LEU A 75 17.72 1.80 21.74
C LEU A 75 18.12 3.18 22.26
N ALA A 76 17.90 4.22 21.44
CA ALA A 76 18.10 5.63 21.77
C ALA A 76 16.75 6.34 21.61
N LEU A 77 15.91 6.25 22.65
CA LEU A 77 14.50 6.64 22.60
C LEU A 77 14.21 7.81 23.53
N GLY A 78 13.31 8.70 23.12
CA GLY A 78 12.78 9.77 23.95
C GLY A 78 13.26 11.17 23.55
N PRO A 79 12.53 12.21 23.99
CA PRO A 79 12.76 13.60 23.59
C PRO A 79 14.10 14.18 24.11
N GLU A 80 14.69 13.58 25.14
CA GLU A 80 15.98 13.97 25.72
C GLU A 80 17.17 13.52 24.87
N VAL A 81 16.99 12.51 24.02
CA VAL A 81 18.06 11.98 23.16
C VAL A 81 18.41 13.01 22.10
N ASP A 82 19.71 13.28 21.92
CA ASP A 82 20.18 14.05 20.77
C ASP A 82 20.26 13.14 19.53
N PRO A 83 19.43 13.35 18.50
CA PRO A 83 19.47 12.52 17.31
C PRO A 83 20.86 12.45 16.69
N ALA A 84 21.59 13.57 16.62
CA ALA A 84 22.91 13.63 15.98
C ALA A 84 23.95 12.70 16.65
N ALA A 85 23.85 12.52 17.97
CA ALA A 85 24.73 11.63 18.71
C ALA A 85 24.52 10.15 18.33
N THR A 86 23.34 9.77 17.84
CA THR A 86 22.98 8.37 17.56
C THR A 86 23.68 7.77 16.34
N TRP A 87 24.24 8.60 15.45
CA TRP A 87 25.03 8.16 14.29
C TRP A 87 26.47 8.69 14.31
N ALA A 88 26.95 9.18 15.46
CA ALA A 88 28.35 9.50 15.63
C ALA A 88 29.20 8.22 15.49
N GLY A 89 30.02 8.16 14.43
CA GLY A 89 30.82 6.97 14.10
C GLY A 89 30.02 5.79 13.52
N ALA A 90 28.79 6.03 13.05
CA ALA A 90 28.08 5.04 12.25
C ALA A 90 28.70 4.92 10.85
N ASP A 91 28.66 3.72 10.28
CA ASP A 91 29.08 3.45 8.91
C ASP A 91 27.93 3.68 7.92
N LEU A 92 26.68 3.70 8.41
CA LEU A 92 25.45 3.88 7.62
C LEU A 92 24.34 4.47 8.50
N VAL A 93 23.56 5.40 7.95
CA VAL A 93 22.31 5.89 8.54
C VAL A 93 21.16 5.48 7.62
N ALA A 94 20.20 4.76 8.16
CA ALA A 94 19.05 4.23 7.45
C ALA A 94 17.75 4.83 8.02
N THR A 95 16.79 5.21 7.16
CA THR A 95 15.57 5.90 7.61
C THR A 95 14.28 5.20 7.19
N SER A 96 13.25 5.33 8.02
CA SER A 96 11.87 5.17 7.56
C SER A 96 11.55 6.22 6.48
N PRO A 97 10.72 5.91 5.46
CA PRO A 97 10.41 6.83 4.36
C PRO A 97 9.87 8.21 4.78
N SER A 98 9.16 8.29 5.91
CA SER A 98 8.63 9.55 6.43
C SER A 98 9.66 10.44 7.14
N ILE A 99 10.89 9.95 7.33
CA ILE A 99 11.99 10.66 8.01
C ILE A 99 13.00 11.11 6.96
N THR A 100 12.89 12.39 6.62
CA THR A 100 13.76 13.06 5.65
C THR A 100 14.05 14.49 6.12
N PRO A 101 15.16 15.12 5.68
CA PRO A 101 15.41 16.52 6.00
C PRO A 101 14.40 17.47 5.31
N ASP A 102 13.70 17.01 4.26
CA ASP A 102 12.83 17.83 3.42
C ASP A 102 11.37 17.84 3.87
N PHE A 103 10.91 16.81 4.59
CA PHE A 103 9.53 16.74 5.04
C PHE A 103 9.28 17.60 6.29
N PRO A 104 8.22 18.43 6.29
CA PRO A 104 7.89 19.26 7.43
C PRO A 104 7.45 18.46 8.65
N THR A 105 6.99 17.23 8.44
CA THR A 105 6.55 16.29 9.46
C THR A 105 7.69 15.60 10.20
N THR A 106 8.92 15.66 9.69
CA THR A 106 10.09 15.16 10.41
C THR A 106 10.33 16.02 11.64
N GLU A 107 10.53 15.38 12.79
CA GLU A 107 10.82 16.04 14.07
C GLU A 107 11.90 17.13 13.90
N PRO A 108 11.68 18.38 14.36
CA PRO A 108 12.55 19.51 14.01
C PRO A 108 14.04 19.32 14.30
N ARG A 109 14.40 18.69 15.44
CA ARG A 109 15.81 18.44 15.80
C ARG A 109 16.43 17.41 14.86
N LEU A 110 15.73 16.28 14.64
CA LEU A 110 16.15 15.26 13.69
C LEU A 110 16.29 15.82 12.28
N ARG A 111 15.34 16.65 11.83
CA ARG A 111 15.35 17.29 10.52
C ARG A 111 16.57 18.19 10.33
N ALA A 112 16.90 19.01 11.32
CA ALA A 112 18.07 19.87 11.29
C ALA A 112 19.38 19.05 11.26
N ALA A 113 19.46 17.99 12.08
CA ALA A 113 20.62 17.11 12.14
C ALA A 113 20.81 16.32 10.83
N LEU A 114 19.72 15.83 10.22
CA LEU A 114 19.74 15.18 8.90
C LEU A 114 20.16 16.14 7.79
N ARG A 115 19.72 17.40 7.83
CA ARG A 115 20.16 18.42 6.86
C ARG A 115 21.68 18.59 6.91
N ALA A 116 22.25 18.74 8.10
CA ALA A 116 23.69 18.84 8.28
C ALA A 116 24.44 17.60 7.77
N LEU A 117 23.91 16.39 8.00
CA LEU A 117 24.46 15.14 7.48
C LEU A 117 24.51 15.13 5.94
N VAL A 118 23.39 15.49 5.30
CA VAL A 118 23.26 15.52 3.84
C VAL A 118 24.17 16.59 3.23
N ASP A 119 24.21 17.79 3.82
CA ASP A 119 25.03 18.90 3.32
C ASP A 119 26.54 18.58 3.43
N ALA A 120 26.98 17.95 4.53
CA ALA A 120 28.37 17.52 4.69
C ALA A 120 28.78 16.49 3.61
N ARG A 121 27.90 15.50 3.36
CA ARG A 121 28.12 14.48 2.33
C ARG A 121 28.15 15.11 0.92
N ALA A 122 27.23 16.02 0.63
CA ALA A 122 27.17 16.75 -0.63
C ALA A 122 28.40 17.66 -0.85
N GLY A 123 28.96 18.20 0.23
CA GLY A 123 30.24 18.93 0.25
C GLY A 123 31.48 18.05 0.02
N GLY A 124 31.31 16.74 -0.15
CA GLY A 124 32.39 15.80 -0.47
C GLY A 124 33.01 15.11 0.75
N ASP A 125 32.46 15.29 1.96
CA ASP A 125 32.94 14.58 3.14
C ASP A 125 32.57 13.09 3.07
N ARG A 126 33.55 12.28 2.66
CA ARG A 126 33.39 10.83 2.54
C ARG A 126 33.51 10.08 3.87
N ALA A 127 33.94 10.74 4.95
CA ALA A 127 34.03 10.17 6.29
C ALA A 127 32.68 10.16 7.01
N VAL A 128 31.73 10.98 6.58
CA VAL A 128 30.36 10.99 7.08
C VAL A 128 29.57 9.81 6.49
N ALA A 129 28.77 9.17 7.34
CA ALA A 129 27.89 8.06 6.97
C ALA A 129 26.94 8.44 5.83
N PRO A 130 26.74 7.58 4.80
CA PRO A 130 25.70 7.80 3.84
C PRO A 130 24.31 7.63 4.48
N LEU A 131 23.33 8.32 3.91
CA LEU A 131 21.92 8.24 4.28
C LEU A 131 21.17 7.42 3.24
N VAL A 132 20.36 6.45 3.66
CA VAL A 132 19.51 5.63 2.78
C VAL A 132 18.14 5.44 3.40
N SER A 133 17.07 5.49 2.61
CA SER A 133 15.74 5.10 3.12
C SER A 133 15.52 3.59 2.98
N GLU A 134 14.55 3.05 3.70
CA GLU A 134 14.16 1.64 3.57
C GLU A 134 13.82 1.24 2.12
N ALA A 135 13.03 2.06 1.43
CA ALA A 135 12.64 1.79 0.04
C ALA A 135 13.83 1.90 -0.93
N ASP A 136 14.71 2.90 -0.75
CA ASP A 136 15.90 3.05 -1.59
C ASP A 136 16.89 1.90 -1.36
N LEU A 137 17.10 1.49 -0.10
CA LEU A 137 17.95 0.35 0.24
C LEU A 137 17.41 -0.94 -0.39
N PHE A 138 16.08 -1.15 -0.32
CA PHE A 138 15.45 -2.29 -0.97
C PHE A 138 15.73 -2.30 -2.49
N LEU A 139 15.45 -1.20 -3.20
CA LEU A 139 15.66 -1.13 -4.65
C LEU A 139 17.13 -1.33 -5.04
N ARG A 140 18.07 -0.77 -4.29
CA ARG A 140 19.52 -0.96 -4.51
C ARG A 140 19.95 -2.41 -4.37
N LEU A 141 19.35 -3.15 -3.44
CA LEU A 141 19.76 -4.52 -3.09
C LEU A 141 18.94 -5.60 -3.79
N CYS A 142 17.79 -5.27 -4.38
CA CYS A 142 16.90 -6.25 -4.99
C CYS A 142 17.56 -6.89 -6.23
N PRO A 143 17.80 -8.20 -6.23
CA PRO A 143 18.43 -8.88 -7.37
C PRO A 143 17.43 -9.18 -8.50
N ALA A 144 16.14 -8.99 -8.26
CA ALA A 144 15.03 -9.34 -9.14
C ALA A 144 14.51 -8.12 -9.91
N PRO A 145 13.90 -8.32 -11.10
CA PRO A 145 13.09 -7.28 -11.75
C PRO A 145 12.02 -6.71 -10.81
N THR A 146 11.96 -5.39 -10.73
CA THR A 146 11.03 -4.66 -9.86
C THR A 146 9.98 -3.91 -10.67
N ILE A 147 8.74 -3.93 -10.17
CA ILE A 147 7.59 -3.24 -10.74
C ILE A 147 7.08 -2.25 -9.69
N GLY A 148 7.46 -0.98 -9.82
CA GLY A 148 7.04 0.09 -8.92
C GLY A 148 5.68 0.65 -9.33
N VAL A 149 4.66 0.50 -8.48
CA VAL A 149 3.31 1.01 -8.75
C VAL A 149 3.02 2.24 -7.90
N THR A 150 2.75 3.38 -8.54
CA THR A 150 2.41 4.63 -7.85
C THR A 150 1.26 5.40 -8.50
N GLY A 151 0.83 6.45 -7.81
CA GLY A 151 -0.27 7.34 -8.18
C GLY A 151 -1.07 7.83 -6.98
N THR A 152 -2.07 8.67 -7.20
CA THR A 152 -2.93 9.17 -6.12
C THR A 152 -3.89 8.06 -5.68
N LYS A 153 -4.70 7.55 -6.61
CA LYS A 153 -5.69 6.49 -6.37
C LYS A 153 -5.45 5.28 -7.28
N GLY A 154 -5.94 4.10 -6.90
CA GLY A 154 -5.83 2.86 -7.70
C GLY A 154 -4.56 2.03 -7.48
N LYS A 155 -3.52 2.58 -6.82
CA LYS A 155 -2.23 1.91 -6.55
C LYS A 155 -2.37 0.45 -6.10
N THR A 156 -3.07 0.22 -4.99
CA THR A 156 -3.19 -1.10 -4.35
C THR A 156 -3.88 -2.11 -5.25
N THR A 157 -4.94 -1.70 -5.95
CA THR A 157 -5.65 -2.56 -6.90
C THR A 157 -4.75 -2.90 -8.07
N THR A 158 -4.07 -1.91 -8.65
CA THR A 158 -3.14 -2.11 -9.78
C THR A 158 -1.97 -3.00 -9.37
N ALA A 159 -1.35 -2.78 -8.21
CA ALA A 159 -0.24 -3.58 -7.71
C ALA A 159 -0.66 -5.04 -7.46
N SER A 160 -1.80 -5.24 -6.80
CA SER A 160 -2.32 -6.59 -6.51
C SER A 160 -2.72 -7.34 -7.79
N LEU A 161 -3.37 -6.66 -8.73
CA LEU A 161 -3.74 -7.24 -10.02
C LEU A 161 -2.50 -7.55 -10.88
N THR A 162 -1.49 -6.66 -10.86
CA THR A 162 -0.20 -6.89 -11.52
C THR A 162 0.46 -8.14 -10.95
N ALA A 163 0.51 -8.28 -9.62
CA ALA A 163 1.06 -9.46 -8.98
C ALA A 163 0.31 -10.74 -9.37
N ALA A 164 -1.03 -10.70 -9.40
CA ALA A 164 -1.86 -11.84 -9.81
C ALA A 164 -1.62 -12.24 -11.27
N ILE A 165 -1.47 -11.27 -12.18
CA ILE A 165 -1.14 -11.52 -13.59
C ILE A 165 0.26 -12.11 -13.73
N LEU A 166 1.26 -11.53 -13.04
CA LEU A 166 2.64 -12.02 -13.10
C LEU A 166 2.79 -13.43 -12.54
N ALA A 167 1.96 -13.80 -11.55
CA ALA A 167 1.99 -15.12 -10.91
C ALA A 167 1.45 -16.26 -11.78
N VAL A 168 0.91 -15.96 -12.96
CA VAL A 168 0.53 -16.98 -13.97
C VAL A 168 1.74 -17.77 -14.46
N ASP A 169 2.93 -17.18 -14.39
CA ASP A 169 4.20 -17.78 -14.78
C ASP A 169 4.89 -18.40 -13.56
N PRO A 170 4.77 -19.72 -13.33
CA PRO A 170 5.29 -20.36 -12.13
C PRO A 170 6.83 -20.42 -12.10
N GLN A 171 7.50 -20.12 -13.21
CA GLN A 171 8.97 -20.08 -13.27
C GLN A 171 9.52 -18.83 -12.55
N HIS A 172 8.66 -17.83 -12.34
CA HIS A 172 9.04 -16.55 -11.76
C HIS A 172 8.18 -16.21 -10.55
N PRO A 173 8.57 -16.66 -9.34
CA PRO A 173 7.82 -16.40 -8.12
C PRO A 173 7.62 -14.90 -7.88
N VAL A 174 6.38 -14.52 -7.53
CA VAL A 174 6.01 -13.11 -7.36
C VAL A 174 5.97 -12.74 -5.90
N VAL A 175 6.59 -11.60 -5.56
CA VAL A 175 6.50 -10.97 -4.24
C VAL A 175 5.80 -9.63 -4.38
N LEU A 176 4.77 -9.39 -3.57
CA LEU A 176 4.03 -8.14 -3.51
C LEU A 176 4.24 -7.48 -2.14
N GLY A 177 4.57 -6.19 -2.12
CA GLY A 177 4.67 -5.46 -0.87
C GLY A 177 4.90 -3.96 -1.06
N GLY A 178 5.67 -3.38 -0.13
CA GLY A 178 6.06 -1.97 -0.14
C GLY A 178 5.21 -1.16 0.83
N ASN A 179 4.50 -0.17 0.30
CA ASN A 179 3.54 0.60 1.08
C ASN A 179 2.34 -0.25 1.56
N ILE A 180 2.08 -1.39 0.91
CA ILE A 180 1.06 -2.36 1.30
C ILE A 180 1.68 -3.68 1.77
N GLY A 181 0.91 -4.45 2.53
CA GLY A 181 1.36 -5.75 3.03
C GLY A 181 2.62 -5.62 3.89
N ILE A 182 3.64 -6.42 3.54
CA ILE A 182 4.91 -6.54 4.25
C ILE A 182 5.92 -5.55 3.64
N PRO A 183 6.69 -4.79 4.45
CA PRO A 183 7.85 -4.04 3.94
C PRO A 183 8.84 -5.00 3.27
N ILE A 184 9.09 -4.83 1.97
CA ILE A 184 9.78 -5.85 1.17
C ILE A 184 11.25 -6.04 1.62
N VAL A 185 11.84 -5.05 2.31
CA VAL A 185 13.17 -5.20 2.93
C VAL A 185 13.29 -6.46 3.80
N GLU A 186 12.21 -6.92 4.46
CA GLU A 186 12.23 -8.15 5.27
C GLU A 186 12.40 -9.42 4.42
N ARG A 187 12.10 -9.37 3.12
CA ARG A 187 12.16 -10.51 2.20
C ARG A 187 13.45 -10.55 1.38
N LEU A 188 14.32 -9.53 1.47
CA LEU A 188 15.52 -9.39 0.62
C LEU A 188 16.40 -10.65 0.58
N PHE A 189 16.57 -11.34 1.72
CA PHE A 189 17.40 -12.55 1.76
C PHE A 189 16.83 -13.71 0.96
N GLU A 190 15.52 -13.75 0.72
CA GLU A 190 14.83 -14.79 -0.03
C GLU A 190 14.81 -14.51 -1.55
N LEU A 191 14.99 -13.24 -1.96
CA LEU A 191 14.89 -12.84 -3.36
C LEU A 191 16.08 -13.36 -4.19
N THR A 192 15.77 -13.76 -5.42
CA THR A 192 16.72 -14.20 -6.45
C THR A 192 16.37 -13.51 -7.78
N PRO A 193 17.29 -13.50 -8.77
CA PRO A 193 17.00 -12.94 -10.10
C PRO A 193 15.78 -13.55 -10.81
N ASP A 194 15.37 -14.76 -10.44
CA ASP A 194 14.19 -15.43 -11.01
C ASP A 194 12.87 -14.87 -10.48
N HIS A 195 12.88 -14.18 -9.34
CA HIS A 195 11.66 -13.58 -8.79
C HIS A 195 11.18 -12.40 -9.64
N ARG A 196 9.93 -11.98 -9.43
CA ARG A 196 9.41 -10.68 -9.87
C ARG A 196 8.82 -9.97 -8.66
N VAL A 197 9.21 -8.72 -8.43
CA VAL A 197 8.76 -7.98 -7.25
C VAL A 197 7.84 -6.84 -7.66
N VAL A 198 6.62 -6.83 -7.14
CA VAL A 198 5.68 -5.73 -7.28
C VAL A 198 5.71 -4.89 -6.00
N ASP A 199 6.14 -3.64 -6.13
CA ASP A 199 6.35 -2.71 -5.02
C ASP A 199 5.38 -1.52 -5.14
N GLU A 200 4.41 -1.42 -4.22
CA GLU A 200 3.57 -0.22 -4.14
C GLU A 200 4.35 0.92 -3.49
N LEU A 201 4.56 2.00 -4.23
CA LEU A 201 5.35 3.15 -3.76
C LEU A 201 4.47 4.37 -3.49
N SER A 202 4.58 4.90 -2.27
CA SER A 202 3.90 6.11 -1.80
C SER A 202 4.71 7.39 -2.06
N GLU A 203 4.04 8.54 -2.03
CA GLU A 203 4.67 9.86 -2.11
C GLU A 203 5.71 10.14 -1.02
N LEU A 204 5.68 9.41 0.09
CA LEU A 204 6.69 9.54 1.15
C LEU A 204 7.98 8.79 0.79
N GLN A 205 7.88 7.69 0.03
CA GLN A 205 9.03 6.88 -0.39
C GLN A 205 9.73 7.50 -1.60
N LEU A 206 8.97 7.95 -2.60
CA LEU A 206 9.51 8.38 -3.89
C LEU A 206 10.66 9.40 -3.81
N PRO A 207 10.58 10.48 -3.00
CA PRO A 207 11.64 11.50 -2.97
C PRO A 207 12.99 10.99 -2.46
N THR A 208 12.96 9.91 -1.68
CA THR A 208 14.16 9.32 -1.09
C THR A 208 14.90 8.37 -2.02
N LEU A 209 14.28 7.99 -3.14
CA LEU A 209 14.85 7.04 -4.09
C LEU A 209 16.00 7.68 -4.85
N SER A 210 17.04 6.87 -5.06
CA SER A 210 18.24 7.18 -5.82
C SER A 210 18.42 6.26 -7.03
N CYS A 211 17.78 5.08 -7.00
CA CYS A 211 17.60 4.19 -8.14
C CYS A 211 16.11 3.90 -8.35
N GLY A 212 15.74 3.53 -9.57
CA GLY A 212 14.34 3.28 -9.92
C GLY A 212 14.00 1.79 -9.95
N THR A 213 12.97 1.48 -10.71
CA THR A 213 12.48 0.12 -10.89
C THR A 213 12.68 -0.34 -12.33
N THR A 214 12.59 -1.64 -12.59
CA THR A 214 12.59 -2.16 -13.97
C THR A 214 11.35 -1.69 -14.74
N VAL A 215 10.19 -1.65 -14.09
CA VAL A 215 8.96 -1.11 -14.66
C VAL A 215 8.29 -0.17 -13.67
N ALA A 216 8.03 1.08 -14.06
CA ALA A 216 7.27 2.01 -13.25
C ALA A 216 5.86 2.20 -13.81
N VAL A 217 4.85 1.98 -12.97
CA VAL A 217 3.43 2.07 -13.32
C VAL A 217 2.80 3.27 -12.63
N TYR A 218 2.13 4.13 -13.40
CA TYR A 218 1.43 5.30 -12.90
C TYR A 218 -0.08 5.19 -13.16
N THR A 219 -0.86 5.29 -12.09
CA THR A 219 -2.33 5.27 -12.18
C THR A 219 -2.93 6.64 -12.49
N ASN A 220 -2.57 7.67 -11.71
CA ASN A 220 -3.02 9.05 -11.85
C ASN A 220 -2.24 9.96 -10.87
N VAL A 221 -2.22 11.27 -11.13
CA VAL A 221 -1.70 12.31 -10.23
C VAL A 221 -2.74 13.42 -10.09
N THR A 222 -3.62 13.27 -9.10
CA THR A 222 -4.57 14.30 -8.69
C THR A 222 -4.15 14.94 -7.36
N ALA A 223 -4.69 16.12 -7.05
CA ALA A 223 -4.43 16.81 -5.78
C ALA A 223 -4.76 15.91 -4.57
N ASP A 224 -3.76 15.73 -3.70
CA ASP A 224 -3.82 14.98 -2.45
C ASP A 224 -2.67 15.46 -1.56
N HIS A 225 -2.81 15.35 -0.23
CA HIS A 225 -1.77 15.69 0.76
C HIS A 225 -1.07 17.06 0.57
N LEU A 226 -1.82 18.09 0.14
CA LEU A 226 -1.28 19.43 -0.12
C LEU A 226 -0.74 20.11 1.15
N ASP A 227 -1.25 19.73 2.32
CA ASP A 227 -0.73 20.11 3.64
C ASP A 227 0.75 19.73 3.81
N ARG A 228 1.19 18.62 3.20
CA ARG A 228 2.57 18.12 3.28
C ARG A 228 3.45 18.64 2.15
N HIS A 229 2.87 18.75 0.95
CA HIS A 229 3.62 19.06 -0.27
C HIS A 229 3.55 20.53 -0.69
N GLY A 230 2.77 21.35 0.02
CA GLY A 230 2.58 22.78 -0.19
C GLY A 230 1.70 23.12 -1.39
N SER A 231 1.91 22.45 -2.52
CA SER A 231 1.14 22.65 -3.76
C SER A 231 0.99 21.37 -4.56
N LEU A 232 0.05 21.36 -5.52
CA LEU A 232 -0.10 20.26 -6.47
C LEU A 232 1.20 20.05 -7.26
N GLU A 233 1.88 21.13 -7.66
CA GLU A 233 3.18 21.06 -8.33
C GLU A 233 4.24 20.38 -7.44
N GLY A 234 4.25 20.66 -6.14
CA GLY A 234 5.09 19.96 -5.18
C GLY A 234 4.83 18.45 -5.16
N TYR A 235 3.56 18.06 -5.15
CA TYR A 235 3.15 16.65 -5.20
C TYR A 235 3.51 15.99 -6.54
N GLN A 236 3.36 16.70 -7.66
CA GLN A 236 3.78 16.24 -8.98
C GLN A 236 5.30 15.99 -9.05
N ARG A 237 6.13 16.90 -8.51
CA ARG A 237 7.58 16.71 -8.45
C ARG A 237 7.97 15.46 -7.67
N VAL A 238 7.30 15.21 -6.55
CA VAL A 238 7.51 14.00 -5.75
C VAL A 238 7.19 12.74 -6.55
N LYS A 239 6.06 12.72 -7.25
CA LYS A 239 5.67 11.56 -8.06
C LYS A 239 6.52 11.34 -9.29
N ARG A 240 6.99 12.42 -9.91
CA ARG A 240 7.87 12.39 -11.08
C ARG A 240 9.14 11.58 -10.85
N ARG A 241 9.65 11.53 -9.61
CA ARG A 241 10.92 10.90 -9.24
C ARG A 241 11.08 9.45 -9.72
N LEU A 242 10.05 8.61 -9.63
CA LEU A 242 10.16 7.21 -10.06
C LEU A 242 10.30 7.09 -11.58
N ALA A 243 9.62 7.94 -12.36
CA ALA A 243 9.72 7.95 -13.81
C ALA A 243 11.10 8.44 -14.29
N GLU A 244 11.74 9.35 -13.55
CA GLU A 244 13.11 9.81 -13.86
C GLU A 244 14.17 8.75 -13.61
N LEU A 245 13.90 7.80 -12.71
CA LEU A 245 14.86 6.80 -12.25
C LEU A 245 14.66 5.42 -12.86
N VAL A 246 13.56 5.19 -13.58
CA VAL A 246 13.25 3.89 -14.21
C VAL A 246 14.43 3.40 -15.04
N ASP A 247 14.68 2.08 -15.01
CA ASP A 247 15.75 1.48 -15.80
C ASP A 247 15.57 1.82 -17.29
N PRO A 248 16.59 2.35 -18.00
CA PRO A 248 16.49 2.64 -19.43
C PRO A 248 16.14 1.44 -20.31
N SER A 249 16.49 0.22 -19.90
CA SER A 249 16.11 -1.04 -20.54
C SER A 249 14.71 -1.56 -20.12
N GLY A 250 14.10 -0.86 -19.17
CA GLY A 250 12.81 -1.11 -18.56
C GLY A 250 11.62 -0.56 -19.35
N ALA A 251 10.57 -0.18 -18.62
CA ALA A 251 9.40 0.48 -19.21
C ALA A 251 8.65 1.39 -18.22
N LEU A 252 8.03 2.44 -18.75
CA LEU A 252 6.99 3.23 -18.08
C LEU A 252 5.62 2.76 -18.54
N VAL A 253 4.70 2.48 -17.62
CA VAL A 253 3.28 2.18 -17.93
C VAL A 253 2.43 3.35 -17.43
N LEU A 254 1.89 4.14 -18.34
CA LEU A 254 1.37 5.47 -18.03
C LEU A 254 -0.09 5.64 -18.48
N ASN A 255 -0.90 6.23 -17.60
CA ASN A 255 -2.27 6.63 -17.93
C ASN A 255 -2.27 7.81 -18.90
N ALA A 256 -2.67 7.60 -20.14
CA ALA A 256 -2.77 8.65 -21.15
C ALA A 256 -4.00 9.56 -20.96
N GLU A 257 -4.95 9.20 -20.09
CA GLU A 257 -6.10 10.05 -19.75
C GLU A 257 -5.79 11.07 -18.64
N ASP A 258 -4.65 10.92 -17.97
CA ASP A 258 -4.15 11.89 -16.99
C ASP A 258 -2.98 12.66 -17.63
N PRO A 259 -3.14 13.95 -17.97
CA PRO A 259 -2.11 14.71 -18.67
C PRO A 259 -0.78 14.80 -17.91
N ILE A 260 -0.81 14.79 -16.57
CA ILE A 260 0.41 14.84 -15.74
C ILE A 260 1.15 13.53 -15.89
N VAL A 261 0.47 12.39 -15.75
CA VAL A 261 1.07 11.07 -15.93
C VAL A 261 1.55 10.87 -17.35
N ALA A 262 0.75 11.28 -18.35
CA ALA A 262 1.12 11.18 -19.76
C ALA A 262 2.41 11.96 -20.07
N SER A 263 2.61 13.14 -19.45
CA SER A 263 3.84 13.92 -19.61
C SER A 263 5.11 13.20 -19.14
N TYR A 264 4.99 12.18 -18.28
CA TYR A 264 6.16 11.43 -17.80
C TYR A 264 6.80 10.56 -18.88
N ALA A 265 6.13 10.33 -20.01
CA ALA A 265 6.68 9.61 -21.15
C ALA A 265 7.94 10.28 -21.73
N GLU A 266 8.13 11.57 -21.48
CA GLU A 266 9.25 12.38 -21.99
C GLU A 266 10.43 12.46 -21.00
N LEU A 267 10.30 11.91 -19.79
CA LEU A 267 11.20 12.20 -18.67
C LEU A 267 12.36 11.21 -18.48
N GLY A 268 12.35 10.09 -19.20
CA GLY A 268 13.33 9.02 -19.03
C GLY A 268 13.85 8.48 -20.36
N GLY A 269 14.86 7.61 -20.26
CA GLY A 269 15.37 6.84 -21.41
C GLY A 269 14.55 5.57 -21.68
N ALA A 270 13.66 5.18 -20.76
CA ALA A 270 12.83 4.00 -20.92
C ALA A 270 11.65 4.27 -21.85
N ARG A 271 11.26 3.24 -22.58
CA ARG A 271 10.05 3.24 -23.41
C ARG A 271 8.78 3.38 -22.58
N SER A 272 7.73 3.92 -23.21
CA SER A 272 6.44 4.14 -22.59
C SER A 272 5.34 3.27 -23.20
N ILE A 273 4.59 2.57 -22.35
CA ILE A 273 3.36 1.85 -22.68
C ILE A 273 2.21 2.71 -22.16
N LEU A 274 1.58 3.43 -23.08
CA LEU A 274 0.45 4.30 -22.76
C LEU A 274 -0.86 3.49 -22.72
N TYR A 275 -1.69 3.73 -21.71
CA TYR A 275 -3.02 3.14 -21.65
C TYR A 275 -4.12 4.18 -21.51
N ARG A 276 -5.29 3.91 -22.09
CA ARG A 276 -6.51 4.72 -21.97
C ARG A 276 -7.76 3.85 -22.11
N ARG A 277 -8.94 4.35 -21.76
CA ARG A 277 -10.20 3.59 -21.89
C ARG A 277 -10.86 3.74 -23.27
N ASP A 278 -10.19 4.39 -24.21
CA ASP A 278 -10.54 4.46 -25.62
C ASP A 278 -9.55 3.59 -26.44
N ARG A 279 -9.65 3.58 -27.77
CA ARG A 279 -8.77 2.85 -28.71
C ARG A 279 -7.29 3.01 -28.34
N PRO A 280 -6.43 1.98 -28.39
CA PRO A 280 -5.02 2.12 -28.04
C PRO A 280 -4.29 3.17 -28.88
N LEU A 281 -3.19 3.71 -28.32
CA LEU A 281 -2.13 4.37 -29.08
C LEU A 281 -1.11 3.31 -29.54
N PRO A 282 -0.30 3.58 -30.58
CA PRO A 282 0.78 2.67 -30.97
C PRO A 282 1.70 2.32 -29.80
N GLY A 283 1.99 1.04 -29.62
CA GLY A 283 2.77 0.51 -28.49
C GLY A 283 2.00 0.46 -27.16
N GLY A 284 0.69 0.69 -27.17
CA GLY A 284 -0.13 0.92 -25.99
C GLY A 284 -1.33 0.00 -25.84
N LEU A 285 -2.16 0.30 -24.84
CA LEU A 285 -3.40 -0.41 -24.55
C LEU A 285 -4.63 0.51 -24.58
N GLY A 286 -5.75 -0.09 -24.93
CA GLY A 286 -7.02 0.61 -25.04
C GLY A 286 -8.23 -0.31 -24.91
N VAL A 287 -9.40 0.29 -25.03
CA VAL A 287 -10.67 -0.45 -25.14
C VAL A 287 -11.32 -0.18 -26.49
N VAL A 288 -11.67 -1.24 -27.21
CA VAL A 288 -12.37 -1.18 -28.50
C VAL A 288 -13.51 -2.19 -28.47
N ASP A 289 -14.74 -1.74 -28.74
CA ASP A 289 -15.94 -2.58 -28.79
C ASP A 289 -16.12 -3.49 -27.55
N GLY A 290 -15.82 -2.96 -26.36
CA GLY A 290 -15.92 -3.70 -25.10
C GLY A 290 -14.78 -4.69 -24.84
N TRP A 291 -13.71 -4.67 -25.64
CA TRP A 291 -12.51 -5.49 -25.46
C TRP A 291 -11.31 -4.64 -25.03
N ILE A 292 -10.52 -5.14 -24.09
CA ILE A 292 -9.16 -4.67 -23.87
C ILE A 292 -8.29 -5.15 -25.03
N VAL A 293 -7.63 -4.21 -25.69
CA VAL A 293 -6.82 -4.41 -26.89
C VAL A 293 -5.44 -3.79 -26.67
N ALA A 294 -4.40 -4.50 -27.07
CA ALA A 294 -3.03 -4.02 -27.15
C ALA A 294 -2.64 -3.79 -28.61
N ASP A 295 -1.89 -2.70 -28.87
CA ASP A 295 -1.38 -2.35 -30.18
C ASP A 295 0.15 -2.42 -30.15
N ASP A 296 0.71 -3.55 -30.60
CA ASP A 296 2.16 -3.83 -30.66
C ASP A 296 2.98 -3.46 -29.41
N VAL A 297 2.45 -3.76 -28.21
CA VAL A 297 3.18 -3.57 -26.95
C VAL A 297 4.48 -4.38 -26.98
N GLU A 298 5.61 -3.73 -26.75
CA GLU A 298 6.91 -4.39 -26.76
C GLU A 298 7.23 -5.09 -25.43
N ARG A 299 7.87 -6.27 -25.51
CA ARG A 299 8.41 -7.02 -24.38
C ARG A 299 9.76 -6.49 -23.91
N LEU A 300 10.05 -6.61 -22.63
CA LEU A 300 11.31 -6.15 -22.04
C LEU A 300 12.48 -6.93 -22.64
N ALA A 301 13.65 -6.28 -22.78
CA ALA A 301 14.85 -6.95 -23.27
C ALA A 301 15.23 -8.16 -22.39
N ALA A 302 15.01 -8.04 -21.07
CA ALA A 302 15.26 -9.09 -20.09
C ALA A 302 14.45 -10.38 -20.31
N VAL A 303 13.33 -10.32 -21.07
CA VAL A 303 12.49 -11.49 -21.42
C VAL A 303 12.53 -11.79 -22.93
N GLY A 304 13.58 -11.35 -23.61
CA GLY A 304 13.84 -11.66 -25.02
C GLY A 304 13.33 -10.62 -26.03
N GLY A 305 12.74 -9.51 -25.59
CA GLY A 305 12.35 -8.39 -26.47
C GLY A 305 11.28 -8.73 -27.53
N GLY A 306 11.10 -7.85 -28.51
CA GLY A 306 10.10 -8.01 -29.58
C GLY A 306 8.67 -7.67 -29.15
N VAL A 307 7.69 -7.94 -30.00
CA VAL A 307 6.28 -7.59 -29.74
C VAL A 307 5.61 -8.67 -28.90
N ALA A 308 4.81 -8.26 -27.91
CA ALA A 308 4.05 -9.16 -27.06
C ALA A 308 2.97 -9.92 -27.85
N ALA A 309 2.73 -11.17 -27.48
CA ALA A 309 1.68 -11.96 -28.10
C ALA A 309 0.29 -11.35 -27.81
N THR A 310 -0.58 -11.36 -28.81
CA THR A 310 -1.98 -10.88 -28.69
C THR A 310 -2.92 -11.81 -29.44
N GLY A 311 -4.21 -11.76 -29.10
CA GLY A 311 -5.25 -12.36 -29.93
C GLY A 311 -5.48 -11.60 -31.23
N ARG A 312 -6.37 -12.12 -32.09
CA ARG A 312 -6.72 -11.46 -33.36
C ARG A 312 -7.11 -9.99 -33.14
N GLY A 313 -6.42 -9.09 -33.84
CA GLY A 313 -6.66 -7.65 -33.76
C GLY A 313 -6.26 -7.04 -32.41
N GLY A 314 -5.22 -7.59 -31.76
CA GLY A 314 -4.70 -7.07 -30.49
C GLY A 314 -5.50 -7.47 -29.25
N ARG A 315 -6.55 -8.29 -29.39
CA ARG A 315 -7.49 -8.60 -28.31
C ARG A 315 -6.81 -9.39 -27.18
N ILE A 316 -7.02 -8.94 -25.94
CA ILE A 316 -6.56 -9.62 -24.72
C ILE A 316 -7.73 -10.26 -23.99
N MET A 317 -8.71 -9.44 -23.57
CA MET A 317 -9.91 -9.93 -22.87
C MET A 317 -11.11 -8.99 -23.05
N PRO A 318 -12.36 -9.48 -22.95
CA PRO A 318 -13.53 -8.62 -22.81
C PRO A 318 -13.50 -7.86 -21.48
N VAL A 319 -13.88 -6.59 -21.48
CA VAL A 319 -14.03 -5.78 -20.26
C VAL A 319 -15.07 -6.38 -19.31
N ALA A 320 -16.12 -6.99 -19.86
CA ALA A 320 -17.20 -7.61 -19.09
C ALA A 320 -16.76 -8.84 -18.27
N GLU A 321 -15.56 -9.38 -18.53
CA GLU A 321 -15.00 -10.50 -17.77
C GLU A 321 -14.15 -10.08 -16.58
N LEU A 322 -13.89 -8.78 -16.41
CA LEU A 322 -13.27 -8.28 -15.18
C LEU A 322 -14.23 -8.48 -14.01
N ALA A 323 -13.80 -9.23 -13.00
CA ALA A 323 -14.58 -9.42 -11.78
C ALA A 323 -14.66 -8.14 -10.92
N ILE A 324 -13.74 -7.19 -11.10
CA ILE A 324 -13.74 -5.88 -10.43
C ILE A 324 -14.54 -4.84 -11.23
N PRO A 325 -15.71 -4.38 -10.74
CA PRO A 325 -16.58 -3.49 -11.49
C PRO A 325 -16.07 -2.04 -11.52
N GLY A 326 -16.49 -1.29 -12.54
CA GLY A 326 -16.33 0.18 -12.60
C GLY A 326 -15.20 0.67 -13.50
N ALA A 327 -15.39 1.86 -14.07
CA ALA A 327 -14.49 2.42 -15.09
C ALA A 327 -13.04 2.61 -14.60
N HIS A 328 -12.85 2.99 -13.34
CA HIS A 328 -11.52 3.12 -12.75
C HIS A 328 -10.79 1.77 -12.65
N ASN A 329 -11.52 0.68 -12.46
CA ASN A 329 -10.95 -0.67 -12.43
C ASN A 329 -10.57 -1.18 -13.83
N VAL A 330 -11.26 -0.71 -14.88
CA VAL A 330 -10.80 -0.90 -16.26
C VAL A 330 -9.44 -0.23 -16.48
N SER A 331 -9.25 1.01 -16.01
CA SER A 331 -7.95 1.69 -16.06
C SER A 331 -6.87 0.94 -15.26
N ASN A 332 -7.18 0.47 -14.05
CA ASN A 332 -6.24 -0.33 -13.25
C ASN A 332 -5.87 -1.65 -13.97
N ALA A 333 -6.83 -2.30 -14.62
CA ALA A 333 -6.62 -3.52 -15.40
C ALA A 333 -5.76 -3.27 -16.63
N LEU A 334 -6.00 -2.20 -17.39
CA LEU A 334 -5.16 -1.81 -18.52
C LEU A 334 -3.69 -1.63 -18.13
N ALA A 335 -3.44 -0.96 -17.00
CA ALA A 335 -2.09 -0.79 -16.46
C ALA A 335 -1.44 -2.14 -16.11
N ALA A 336 -2.14 -3.00 -15.36
CA ALA A 336 -1.62 -4.30 -14.95
C ALA A 336 -1.40 -5.27 -16.13
N ILE A 337 -2.30 -5.26 -17.11
CA ILE A 337 -2.16 -6.03 -18.36
C ILE A 337 -0.96 -5.53 -19.16
N GLY A 338 -0.74 -4.21 -19.23
CA GLY A 338 0.44 -3.64 -19.88
C GLY A 338 1.75 -4.16 -19.28
N VAL A 339 1.82 -4.31 -17.96
CA VAL A 339 2.97 -4.97 -17.29
C VAL A 339 3.07 -6.44 -17.71
N GLY A 340 1.98 -7.20 -17.67
CA GLY A 340 1.98 -8.61 -18.07
C GLY A 340 2.49 -8.83 -19.50
N LEU A 341 2.05 -8.00 -20.45
CA LEU A 341 2.51 -8.01 -21.83
C LEU A 341 3.99 -7.61 -21.95
N ALA A 342 4.44 -6.60 -21.19
CA ALA A 342 5.85 -6.22 -21.16
C ALA A 342 6.76 -7.36 -20.66
N PHE A 343 6.28 -8.19 -19.73
CA PHE A 343 6.97 -9.41 -19.30
C PHE A 343 6.75 -10.61 -20.23
N GLY A 344 6.03 -10.43 -21.34
CA GLY A 344 5.85 -11.47 -22.36
C GLY A 344 4.85 -12.56 -22.02
N LEU A 345 3.93 -12.30 -21.08
CA LEU A 345 2.88 -13.26 -20.74
C LEU A 345 1.86 -13.41 -21.86
N GLU A 346 1.40 -14.64 -22.06
CA GLU A 346 0.40 -14.95 -23.07
C GLU A 346 -0.99 -14.38 -22.71
N PRO A 347 -1.76 -13.85 -23.68
CA PRO A 347 -3.08 -13.25 -23.44
C PRO A 347 -4.06 -14.14 -22.68
N ALA A 348 -4.02 -15.45 -22.92
CA ALA A 348 -4.89 -16.41 -22.25
C ALA A 348 -4.63 -16.46 -20.73
N GLY A 349 -3.35 -16.43 -20.35
CA GLY A 349 -2.93 -16.41 -18.95
C GLY A 349 -3.31 -15.10 -18.26
N ILE A 350 -3.03 -13.97 -18.93
CA ILE A 350 -3.42 -12.64 -18.46
C ILE A 350 -4.93 -12.57 -18.23
N ARG A 351 -5.74 -12.99 -19.21
CA ARG A 351 -7.21 -12.99 -19.13
C ARG A 351 -7.72 -13.83 -17.97
N ALA A 352 -7.15 -15.03 -17.76
CA ALA A 352 -7.54 -15.91 -16.66
C ALA A 352 -7.28 -15.26 -15.30
N ALA A 353 -6.09 -14.71 -15.08
CA ALA A 353 -5.74 -14.03 -13.83
C ALA A 353 -6.57 -12.78 -13.59
N ALA A 354 -6.71 -11.91 -14.60
CA ALA A 354 -7.47 -10.68 -14.49
C ALA A 354 -8.98 -10.92 -14.30
N GLY A 355 -9.53 -11.96 -14.92
CA GLY A 355 -10.93 -12.37 -14.74
C GLY A 355 -11.21 -13.00 -13.37
N ALA A 356 -10.23 -13.68 -12.78
CA ALA A 356 -10.35 -14.29 -11.45
C ALA A 356 -10.07 -13.30 -10.29
N PHE A 357 -9.47 -12.15 -10.56
CA PHE A 357 -9.12 -11.17 -9.54
C PHE A 357 -10.37 -10.43 -9.00
N THR A 358 -10.76 -10.74 -7.76
CA THR A 358 -11.99 -10.20 -7.13
C THR A 358 -11.79 -8.91 -6.33
N GLY A 359 -10.60 -8.31 -6.39
CA GLY A 359 -10.24 -7.11 -5.62
C GLY A 359 -9.22 -7.39 -4.52
N VAL A 360 -9.07 -6.43 -3.61
CA VAL A 360 -8.04 -6.46 -2.56
C VAL A 360 -8.72 -6.76 -1.23
N GLU A 361 -8.18 -7.72 -0.48
CA GLU A 361 -8.66 -8.02 0.87
C GLU A 361 -8.70 -6.74 1.74
N HIS A 362 -9.74 -6.62 2.57
CA HIS A 362 -9.90 -5.53 3.53
C HIS A 362 -10.15 -4.13 2.93
N ARG A 363 -10.42 -4.02 1.61
CA ARG A 363 -10.74 -2.77 0.92
C ARG A 363 -12.02 -2.92 0.10
N LEU A 364 -13.15 -2.52 0.68
CA LEU A 364 -14.51 -2.79 0.16
C LEU A 364 -14.69 -4.24 -0.32
N GLU A 365 -14.02 -5.19 0.33
CA GLU A 365 -14.00 -6.61 -0.03
C GLU A 365 -15.39 -7.22 0.22
N PRO A 366 -16.08 -7.77 -0.79
CA PRO A 366 -17.29 -8.54 -0.58
C PRO A 366 -16.97 -9.85 0.13
N VAL A 367 -17.50 -10.05 1.33
CA VAL A 367 -17.23 -11.25 2.14
C VAL A 367 -18.31 -12.31 1.93
N ALA A 368 -19.58 -11.91 2.00
CA ALA A 368 -20.71 -12.83 1.86
C ALA A 368 -22.00 -12.09 1.48
N LEU A 369 -22.94 -12.82 0.91
CA LEU A 369 -24.34 -12.43 0.78
C LEU A 369 -25.20 -13.50 1.47
N ILE A 370 -25.75 -13.18 2.64
CA ILE A 370 -26.52 -14.13 3.47
C ILE A 370 -27.94 -13.61 3.58
N ASP A 371 -28.90 -14.31 2.98
CA ASP A 371 -30.34 -13.98 3.06
C ASP A 371 -30.62 -12.48 2.77
N ARG A 372 -30.06 -11.98 1.65
CA ARG A 372 -30.13 -10.57 1.19
C ARG A 372 -29.36 -9.54 2.04
N VAL A 373 -28.53 -9.95 2.99
CA VAL A 373 -27.60 -9.06 3.68
C VAL A 373 -26.20 -9.26 3.10
N ARG A 374 -25.66 -8.20 2.52
CA ARG A 374 -24.30 -8.14 1.96
C ARG A 374 -23.33 -7.71 3.05
N PHE A 375 -22.25 -8.46 3.24
CA PHE A 375 -21.19 -8.14 4.19
C PHE A 375 -19.96 -7.63 3.44
N ILE A 376 -19.52 -6.42 3.77
CA ILE A 376 -18.38 -5.75 3.14
C ILE A 376 -17.30 -5.49 4.17
N ASN A 377 -16.08 -5.95 3.87
CA ASN A 377 -14.88 -5.73 4.67
C ASN A 377 -14.05 -4.57 4.11
N ASP A 378 -14.10 -3.44 4.79
CA ASP A 378 -13.29 -2.26 4.52
C ASP A 378 -12.45 -1.91 5.76
N SER A 379 -11.82 -2.92 6.38
CA SER A 379 -11.01 -2.73 7.59
C SER A 379 -9.82 -1.78 7.40
N GLN A 380 -9.38 -1.53 6.15
CA GLN A 380 -8.40 -0.48 5.82
C GLN A 380 -8.95 0.96 5.96
N GLY A 381 -10.27 1.14 6.05
CA GLY A 381 -10.95 2.43 6.23
C GLY A 381 -10.70 3.05 7.61
N THR A 382 -9.44 3.38 7.94
CA THR A 382 -9.05 3.94 9.23
C THR A 382 -9.11 5.47 9.28
N GLN A 383 -9.55 6.11 8.20
CA GLN A 383 -9.60 7.57 8.04
C GLN A 383 -11.01 8.04 7.66
N PRO A 384 -11.48 9.20 8.15
CA PRO A 384 -12.81 9.73 7.87
C PRO A 384 -13.22 9.73 6.39
N ASP A 385 -12.34 10.21 5.50
CA ASP A 385 -12.65 10.31 4.07
C ASP A 385 -12.81 8.94 3.40
N ALA A 386 -12.04 7.94 3.84
CA ALA A 386 -12.15 6.58 3.32
C ALA A 386 -13.50 5.96 3.70
N VAL A 387 -13.94 6.14 4.94
CA VAL A 387 -15.23 5.66 5.45
C VAL A 387 -16.39 6.36 4.74
N ALA A 388 -16.30 7.67 4.53
CA ALA A 388 -17.29 8.43 3.78
C ALA A 388 -17.39 7.96 2.32
N ALA A 389 -16.26 7.67 1.67
CA ALA A 389 -16.25 7.10 0.33
C ALA A 389 -16.87 5.69 0.30
N ALA A 390 -16.56 4.84 1.29
CA ALA A 390 -17.12 3.51 1.44
C ALA A 390 -18.65 3.53 1.61
N LEU A 391 -19.19 4.43 2.44
CA LEU A 391 -20.63 4.60 2.65
C LEU A 391 -21.36 5.07 1.39
N ARG A 392 -20.70 5.85 0.53
CA ARG A 392 -21.26 6.31 -0.75
C ARG A 392 -21.21 5.24 -1.84
N ALA A 393 -20.37 4.20 -1.69
CA ALA A 393 -20.23 3.13 -2.67
C ALA A 393 -21.40 2.12 -2.68
N PHE A 394 -22.26 2.15 -1.66
CA PHE A 394 -23.41 1.25 -1.54
C PHE A 394 -24.72 2.02 -1.40
N ASP A 395 -25.79 1.41 -1.90
CA ASP A 395 -27.14 1.91 -1.71
C ASP A 395 -27.64 1.58 -0.29
N PRO A 396 -28.39 2.48 0.37
CA PRO A 396 -29.10 2.18 1.61
C PRO A 396 -30.06 0.98 1.45
N PRO A 397 -30.31 0.22 2.53
CA PRO A 397 -29.94 0.50 3.91
C PRO A 397 -28.54 -0.05 4.26
N ILE A 398 -27.75 0.78 4.95
CA ILE A 398 -26.39 0.42 5.40
C ILE A 398 -26.34 0.40 6.93
N VAL A 399 -25.78 -0.67 7.50
CA VAL A 399 -25.38 -0.73 8.90
C VAL A 399 -23.86 -0.66 8.97
N LEU A 400 -23.34 0.41 9.58
CA LEU A 400 -21.91 0.63 9.73
C LEU A 400 -21.39 -0.10 10.97
N ILE A 401 -20.28 -0.82 10.86
CA ILE A 401 -19.48 -1.25 12.00
C ILE A 401 -18.24 -0.36 12.04
N ALA A 402 -18.08 0.41 13.12
CA ALA A 402 -17.00 1.37 13.28
C ALA A 402 -16.36 1.35 14.67
N GLY A 403 -15.12 1.83 14.78
CA GLY A 403 -14.41 1.98 16.04
C GLY A 403 -13.11 1.17 16.15
N GLY A 404 -12.38 1.45 17.22
CA GLY A 404 -11.02 0.98 17.46
C GLY A 404 -10.23 1.99 18.31
N ARG A 405 -8.90 1.98 18.20
CA ARG A 405 -8.00 2.88 18.93
C ARG A 405 -8.27 4.34 18.54
N ASP A 406 -8.61 5.16 19.53
CA ASP A 406 -8.82 6.58 19.32
C ASP A 406 -7.48 7.28 19.00
N LYS A 407 -7.52 8.13 17.98
CA LYS A 407 -6.38 8.94 17.52
C LYS A 407 -6.70 10.44 17.53
N GLY A 408 -7.81 10.84 18.15
CA GLY A 408 -8.29 12.23 18.12
C GLY A 408 -8.64 12.68 16.71
N ILE A 409 -9.19 11.77 15.89
CA ILE A 409 -9.57 12.10 14.52
C ILE A 409 -10.74 13.09 14.48
N ASP A 410 -10.68 14.04 13.55
CA ASP A 410 -11.80 14.95 13.32
C ASP A 410 -12.95 14.23 12.61
N LEU A 411 -14.10 14.16 13.27
CA LEU A 411 -15.31 13.50 12.80
C LEU A 411 -16.30 14.48 12.15
N ALA A 412 -16.02 15.78 12.14
CA ALA A 412 -16.96 16.81 11.68
C ALA A 412 -17.43 16.60 10.24
N ALA A 413 -16.54 16.13 9.36
CA ALA A 413 -16.87 15.84 7.97
C ALA A 413 -17.50 14.45 7.76
N LEU A 414 -17.20 13.47 8.62
CA LEU A 414 -17.71 12.10 8.49
C LEU A 414 -19.10 11.94 9.08
N ALA A 415 -19.35 12.49 10.27
CA ALA A 415 -20.58 12.24 11.02
C ALA A 415 -21.87 12.58 10.23
N PRO A 416 -21.95 13.69 9.46
CA PRO A 416 -23.11 13.98 8.61
C PRO A 416 -23.32 12.92 7.52
N VAL A 417 -22.25 12.41 6.91
CA VAL A 417 -22.32 11.36 5.88
C VAL A 417 -22.83 10.05 6.49
N VAL A 418 -22.38 9.70 7.70
CA VAL A 418 -22.89 8.52 8.41
C VAL A 418 -24.38 8.66 8.70
N ALA A 419 -24.81 9.81 9.23
CA ALA A 419 -26.20 10.07 9.54
C ALA A 419 -27.11 10.06 8.30
N GLU A 420 -26.62 10.52 7.15
CA GLU A 420 -27.34 10.50 5.89
C GLU A 420 -27.44 9.09 5.28
N ARG A 421 -26.35 8.32 5.33
CA ARG A 421 -26.20 7.08 4.53
C ARG A 421 -26.49 5.80 5.30
N ALA A 422 -26.25 5.78 6.62
CA ALA A 422 -26.43 4.59 7.44
C ALA A 422 -27.76 4.63 8.19
N VAL A 423 -28.44 3.48 8.27
CA VAL A 423 -29.64 3.32 9.09
C VAL A 423 -29.32 3.01 10.55
N ALA A 424 -28.12 2.49 10.81
CA ALA A 424 -27.59 2.26 12.14
C ALA A 424 -26.06 2.15 12.13
N ALA A 425 -25.45 2.33 13.30
CA ALA A 425 -24.03 2.02 13.53
C ALA A 425 -23.84 1.10 14.74
N VAL A 426 -22.96 0.10 14.61
CA VAL A 426 -22.49 -0.75 15.70
C VAL A 426 -21.03 -0.41 15.98
N LEU A 427 -20.77 0.03 17.20
CA LEU A 427 -19.53 0.68 17.57
C LEU A 427 -18.70 -0.23 18.48
N ILE A 428 -17.41 -0.35 18.20
CA ILE A 428 -16.47 -1.22 18.92
C ILE A 428 -15.25 -0.41 19.40
N GLY A 429 -14.49 -0.99 20.33
CA GLY A 429 -13.20 -0.44 20.72
C GLY A 429 -13.25 0.87 21.51
N GLU A 430 -12.08 1.45 21.73
CA GLU A 430 -11.88 2.64 22.59
C GLU A 430 -12.63 3.88 22.08
N SER A 431 -12.66 4.10 20.76
CA SER A 431 -13.30 5.26 20.14
C SER A 431 -14.83 5.16 20.04
N GLY A 432 -15.42 4.00 20.42
CA GLY A 432 -16.85 3.74 20.34
C GLY A 432 -17.72 4.84 20.98
N PRO A 433 -17.45 5.30 22.22
CA PRO A 433 -18.19 6.40 22.85
C PRO A 433 -18.08 7.73 22.09
N THR A 434 -16.89 8.08 21.57
CA THR A 434 -16.66 9.32 20.82
C THR A 434 -17.41 9.31 19.49
N LEU A 435 -17.35 8.19 18.76
CA LEU A 435 -18.10 7.98 17.51
C LEU A 435 -19.61 8.02 17.75
N GLU A 436 -20.07 7.39 18.84
CA GLU A 436 -21.49 7.39 19.22
C GLU A 436 -22.01 8.81 19.41
N ALA A 437 -21.29 9.63 20.20
CA ALA A 437 -21.67 11.01 20.45
C ALA A 437 -21.71 11.82 19.14
N ALA A 438 -20.68 11.69 18.30
CA ALA A 438 -20.59 12.42 17.03
C ALA A 438 -21.71 12.03 16.05
N PHE A 439 -21.96 10.74 15.86
CA PHE A 439 -22.98 10.26 14.92
C PHE A 439 -24.39 10.61 15.38
N ARG A 440 -24.69 10.50 16.68
CA ARG A 440 -25.98 10.94 17.22
C ARG A 440 -26.18 12.44 17.08
N ALA A 441 -25.16 13.25 17.37
CA ALA A 441 -25.23 14.69 17.20
C ALA A 441 -25.49 15.10 15.74
N ALA A 442 -24.98 14.32 14.77
CA ALA A 442 -25.22 14.52 13.34
C ALA A 442 -26.59 13.99 12.85
N GLY A 443 -27.37 13.31 13.70
CA GLY A 443 -28.73 12.86 13.39
C GLY A 443 -28.89 11.36 13.15
N LEU A 444 -27.86 10.53 13.36
CA LEU A 444 -28.01 9.08 13.28
C LEU A 444 -28.87 8.58 14.46
N VAL A 445 -30.05 8.04 14.14
CA VAL A 445 -31.06 7.66 15.15
C VAL A 445 -30.63 6.45 15.97
N ARG A 446 -29.91 5.49 15.37
CA ARG A 446 -29.59 4.21 16.01
C ARG A 446 -28.09 3.94 16.04
N THR A 447 -27.55 3.93 17.26
CA THR A 447 -26.20 3.46 17.55
C THR A 447 -26.25 2.40 18.63
N GLU A 448 -25.40 1.38 18.51
CA GLU A 448 -25.22 0.34 19.52
C GLU A 448 -23.75 0.07 19.74
N ARG A 449 -23.36 -0.42 20.93
CA ARG A 449 -21.98 -0.79 21.23
C ARG A 449 -21.84 -2.31 21.34
N ALA A 450 -20.74 -2.84 20.84
CA ALA A 450 -20.39 -4.25 20.94
C ALA A 450 -19.01 -4.42 21.56
N ALA A 451 -18.85 -5.47 22.37
CA ALA A 451 -17.60 -5.75 23.07
C ALA A 451 -16.50 -6.33 22.15
N ASP A 452 -16.91 -6.99 21.08
CA ASP A 452 -16.05 -7.66 20.12
C ASP A 452 -16.69 -7.67 18.74
N LEU A 453 -15.90 -8.07 17.74
CA LEU A 453 -16.31 -8.03 16.34
C LEU A 453 -17.34 -9.11 15.99
N ASP A 454 -17.35 -10.26 16.68
CA ASP A 454 -18.36 -11.30 16.47
C ASP A 454 -19.75 -10.81 16.87
N ARG A 455 -19.86 -10.24 18.07
CA ARG A 455 -21.09 -9.59 18.55
C ARG A 455 -21.49 -8.43 17.67
N ALA A 456 -20.52 -7.63 17.20
CA ALA A 456 -20.80 -6.52 16.30
C ALA A 456 -21.42 -6.99 14.98
N VAL A 457 -20.86 -8.05 14.37
CA VAL A 457 -21.37 -8.65 13.12
C VAL A 457 -22.77 -9.21 13.31
N ARG A 458 -23.00 -9.99 14.37
CA ARG A 458 -24.33 -10.54 14.67
C ARG A 458 -25.37 -9.45 14.90
N ARG A 459 -25.00 -8.39 15.61
CA ARG A 459 -25.91 -7.28 15.84
C ARG A 459 -26.18 -6.49 14.56
N ALA A 460 -25.15 -6.21 13.77
CA ALA A 460 -25.31 -5.52 12.50
C ALA A 460 -26.18 -6.30 11.50
N ASP A 461 -26.07 -7.64 11.45
CA ASP A 461 -26.96 -8.51 10.67
C ASP A 461 -28.42 -8.35 11.10
N ALA A 462 -28.71 -8.39 12.41
CA ALA A 462 -30.07 -8.21 12.93
C ALA A 462 -30.64 -6.84 12.51
N LEU A 463 -29.86 -5.76 12.66
CA LEU A 463 -30.24 -4.41 12.26
C LEU A 463 -30.51 -4.28 10.76
N ALA A 464 -29.65 -4.89 9.94
CA ALA A 464 -29.81 -4.87 8.49
C ALA A 464 -31.09 -5.57 8.06
N ARG A 465 -31.47 -6.65 8.74
CA ARG A 465 -32.71 -7.41 8.48
C ARG A 465 -33.96 -6.68 8.92
N GLU A 466 -33.92 -6.06 10.10
CA GLU A 466 -35.00 -5.18 10.54
C GLU A 466 -35.26 -4.09 9.48
N ALA A 467 -34.20 -3.48 8.94
CA ALA A 467 -34.30 -2.48 7.88
C ALA A 467 -34.86 -3.05 6.55
N LEU A 468 -34.51 -4.29 6.18
CA LEU A 468 -35.10 -4.97 5.01
C LEU A 468 -36.62 -5.17 5.15
N THR A 469 -37.09 -5.45 6.36
CA THR A 469 -38.52 -5.73 6.63
C THR A 469 -39.39 -4.49 6.82
N ALA A 470 -38.78 -3.32 7.00
CA ALA A 470 -39.49 -2.09 7.35
C ALA A 470 -40.38 -1.49 6.24
N THR A 471 -40.34 -2.01 4.99
CA THR A 471 -41.13 -1.47 3.87
C THR A 471 -41.71 -2.57 2.96
N ALA A 472 -42.96 -2.41 2.52
CA ALA A 472 -43.70 -3.40 1.72
C ALA A 472 -43.12 -3.65 0.31
N ALA A 473 -42.37 -2.70 -0.22
CA ALA A 473 -41.63 -2.81 -1.49
C ALA A 473 -40.10 -2.89 -1.27
N GLY A 474 -39.68 -3.28 -0.06
CA GLY A 474 -38.39 -2.89 0.51
C GLY A 474 -37.12 -3.21 -0.28
N PRO A 475 -36.00 -2.59 0.15
CA PRO A 475 -34.72 -2.70 -0.53
C PRO A 475 -34.34 -4.17 -0.77
N ARG A 476 -33.85 -4.48 -1.98
CA ARG A 476 -33.56 -5.87 -2.38
C ARG A 476 -32.42 -6.48 -1.57
N VAL A 477 -31.50 -5.65 -1.10
CA VAL A 477 -30.30 -6.03 -0.35
C VAL A 477 -30.00 -4.93 0.68
N ALA A 478 -29.58 -5.33 1.88
CA ALA A 478 -29.01 -4.43 2.88
C ALA A 478 -27.51 -4.67 2.99
N THR A 479 -26.74 -3.66 3.41
CA THR A 479 -25.29 -3.77 3.52
C THR A 479 -24.84 -3.64 4.97
N VAL A 480 -24.09 -4.61 5.47
CA VAL A 480 -23.27 -4.51 6.68
C VAL A 480 -21.85 -4.15 6.25
N LEU A 481 -21.39 -2.96 6.63
CA LEU A 481 -20.10 -2.41 6.23
C LEU A 481 -19.18 -2.30 7.44
N LEU A 482 -18.08 -3.07 7.48
CA LEU A 482 -16.98 -2.77 8.39
C LEU A 482 -16.10 -1.69 7.76
N SER A 483 -16.20 -0.45 8.24
CA SER A 483 -15.31 0.65 7.84
C SER A 483 -14.99 1.51 9.08
N PRO A 484 -13.84 1.25 9.74
CA PRO A 484 -13.70 1.48 11.17
C PRO A 484 -13.54 2.93 11.61
N ALA A 485 -13.16 3.85 10.72
CA ALA A 485 -12.76 5.23 11.07
C ALA A 485 -11.67 5.30 12.16
N ALA A 486 -11.01 4.19 12.50
CA ALA A 486 -10.09 4.12 13.62
C ALA A 486 -9.01 3.07 13.37
N ALA A 487 -7.86 3.25 14.02
CA ALA A 487 -6.83 2.23 14.01
C ALA A 487 -7.28 0.99 14.80
N SER A 488 -6.63 -0.15 14.56
CA SER A 488 -7.05 -1.45 15.09
C SER A 488 -6.38 -1.85 16.40
N PHE A 489 -5.36 -1.11 16.83
CA PHE A 489 -4.37 -1.53 17.84
C PHE A 489 -4.90 -1.73 19.26
N ASP A 490 -6.12 -1.29 19.55
CA ASP A 490 -6.77 -1.52 20.84
C ASP A 490 -7.31 -2.95 20.99
N MET A 491 -7.70 -3.58 19.87
CA MET A 491 -8.34 -4.90 19.85
C MET A 491 -7.61 -5.91 18.97
N PHE A 492 -6.72 -5.46 18.08
CA PHE A 492 -6.06 -6.29 17.07
C PHE A 492 -4.63 -5.82 16.80
N THR A 493 -3.75 -6.74 16.40
CA THR A 493 -2.37 -6.42 16.02
C THR A 493 -2.25 -5.48 14.83
N ASP A 494 -3.15 -5.57 13.85
CA ASP A 494 -3.21 -4.69 12.68
C ASP A 494 -4.60 -4.69 12.02
N TYR A 495 -4.79 -3.84 11.00
CA TYR A 495 -6.06 -3.75 10.29
C TYR A 495 -6.42 -5.05 9.55
N ALA A 496 -5.42 -5.85 9.16
CA ALA A 496 -5.63 -7.10 8.43
C ALA A 496 -6.12 -8.20 9.39
N ALA A 497 -5.63 -8.24 10.63
CA ALA A 497 -6.12 -9.08 11.70
C ALA A 497 -7.58 -8.77 12.03
N ARG A 498 -7.94 -7.48 12.14
CA ARG A 498 -9.35 -7.05 12.26
C ARG A 498 -10.19 -7.49 11.07
N GLY A 499 -9.68 -7.31 9.86
CA GLY A 499 -10.37 -7.72 8.62
C GLY A 499 -10.57 -9.24 8.52
N ARG A 500 -9.60 -10.04 8.95
CA ARG A 500 -9.72 -11.50 9.07
C ARG A 500 -10.75 -11.90 10.12
N ALA A 501 -10.73 -11.25 11.29
CA ALA A 501 -11.71 -11.50 12.34
C ALA A 501 -13.15 -11.21 11.88
N PHE A 502 -13.36 -10.17 11.05
CA PHE A 502 -14.65 -9.90 10.42
C PHE A 502 -15.09 -11.05 9.51
N ARG A 503 -14.20 -11.54 8.64
CA ARG A 503 -14.51 -12.69 7.76
C ARG A 503 -14.88 -13.93 8.57
N SER A 504 -14.12 -14.24 9.62
CA SER A 504 -14.40 -15.37 10.50
C SER A 504 -15.76 -15.24 11.19
N ALA A 505 -16.11 -14.05 11.69
CA ALA A 505 -17.41 -13.79 12.29
C ALA A 505 -18.57 -13.92 11.30
N VAL A 506 -18.41 -13.42 10.07
CA VAL A 506 -19.41 -13.57 9.00
C VAL A 506 -19.57 -15.03 8.58
N ALA A 507 -18.48 -15.79 8.50
CA ALA A 507 -18.52 -17.22 8.18
C ALA A 507 -19.23 -18.03 9.29
N ALA A 508 -18.96 -17.71 10.57
CA ALA A 508 -19.64 -18.32 11.70
C ALA A 508 -21.16 -18.02 11.68
N LEU A 509 -21.53 -16.76 11.41
CA LEU A 509 -22.93 -16.36 11.24
C LEU A 509 -23.63 -17.13 10.09
N ALA A 510 -22.94 -17.33 8.97
CA ALA A 510 -23.46 -18.10 7.84
C ALA A 510 -23.70 -19.57 8.21
N ALA A 511 -22.75 -20.19 8.91
CA ALA A 511 -22.87 -21.57 9.37
C ALA A 511 -24.01 -21.77 10.37
N ASP A 512 -24.15 -20.87 11.35
CA ASP A 512 -25.24 -20.90 12.34
C ASP A 512 -26.61 -20.85 11.68
N ARG A 513 -26.76 -20.06 10.62
CA ARG A 513 -28.01 -19.94 9.86
C ARG A 513 -28.30 -21.16 9.01
N ALA A 514 -27.29 -21.75 8.40
CA ALA A 514 -27.45 -22.99 7.63
C ALA A 514 -27.86 -24.17 8.55
N GLY A 515 -27.33 -24.25 9.77
CA GLY A 515 -27.68 -25.28 10.76
C GLY A 515 -29.00 -25.05 11.51
N GLY A 516 -29.55 -23.85 11.47
CA GLY A 516 -30.82 -23.49 12.12
C GLY A 516 -32.08 -23.74 11.29
N GLY A 517 -31.94 -24.10 10.01
CA GLY A 517 -33.07 -24.35 9.09
C GLY A 517 -33.70 -25.74 9.18
N ASP A 518 -33.13 -26.64 9.99
CA ASP A 518 -33.51 -28.07 10.08
C ASP A 518 -34.10 -28.44 11.47
N ARG A 519 -34.69 -27.48 12.19
CA ARG A 519 -35.39 -27.72 13.46
C ARG A 519 -36.81 -27.19 13.49
#